data_AF-A0A1I4WD43-F1
#
_entry.id   AF-A0A1I4WD43-F1
#
_cell.length_a   1.000
_cell.length_b   1.000
_cell.length_c   1.000
_cell.angle_alpha   90.00
_cell.angle_beta   90.00
_cell.angle_gamma   90.00
#
_symmetry.space_group_name_H-M   'P 1'
#
loop_
_entity.id
_entity.type
_entity.pdbx_description
1 polymer ?
#
loop_
_entity_poly.entity_id
_entity_poly.type
_entity_poly.pdbx_seq_one_letter_code
_entity_poly.pdbx_strand_id
1 'polypeptide(L)'
;MVDESLTEKYEQLYNSLRGIIRESESRVLSANPDSLLIDNVNFFVKSYMISICTYLESFLQDLAYGYAGEVSARVKSADLPLNYFIWKMSKDHKEKDLRFSNIDLSVTKKEISDTISANPYRTIVAFRYLGVNLLSAPEFNSNKSVVEAVVSKRNNIVHHNDRAADISFSDLVSYVDIFIVYMRAVYKAVDSKRKEAS
;
A
#
# COMPACT_ATOMS: atom_id res chain seq x y z
N MET A 1 12.39 -8.93 2.70
CA MET A 1 13.14 -8.93 1.45
C MET A 1 12.17 -8.43 0.40
N VAL A 2 12.51 -7.37 -0.34
CA VAL A 2 11.66 -6.94 -1.46
C VAL A 2 11.97 -7.90 -2.61
N ASP A 3 11.06 -8.81 -2.89
CA ASP A 3 11.20 -9.74 -3.99
C ASP A 3 9.81 -10.07 -4.54
N GLU A 4 9.76 -10.83 -5.62
CA GLU A 4 8.51 -11.16 -6.33
C GLU A 4 7.52 -11.92 -5.44
N SER A 5 8.00 -12.64 -4.41
CA SER A 5 7.13 -13.40 -3.50
C SER A 5 6.20 -12.50 -2.69
N LEU A 6 6.62 -11.26 -2.41
CA LEU A 6 5.75 -10.27 -1.76
C LEU A 6 4.55 -9.95 -2.65
N THR A 7 4.79 -9.67 -3.92
CA THR A 7 3.75 -9.33 -4.89
C THR A 7 2.83 -10.53 -5.11
N GLU A 8 3.38 -11.75 -5.27
CA GLU A 8 2.61 -12.98 -5.42
C GLU A 8 1.69 -13.25 -4.22
N LYS A 9 2.18 -13.07 -2.98
CA LYS A 9 1.39 -13.22 -1.76
C LYS A 9 0.13 -12.33 -1.79
N TYR A 10 0.29 -11.05 -2.10
CA TYR A 10 -0.84 -10.12 -2.10
C TYR A 10 -1.77 -10.34 -3.30
N GLU A 11 -1.25 -10.72 -4.46
CA GLU A 11 -2.08 -11.16 -5.58
C GLU A 11 -2.94 -12.37 -5.24
N GLN A 12 -2.40 -13.35 -4.53
CA GLN A 12 -3.17 -14.51 -4.07
C GLN A 12 -4.30 -14.10 -3.10
N LEU A 13 -4.06 -13.14 -2.21
CA LEU A 13 -5.10 -12.59 -1.33
C LEU A 13 -6.22 -11.93 -2.14
N TYR A 14 -5.87 -11.11 -3.14
CA TYR A 14 -6.84 -10.51 -4.05
C TYR A 14 -7.60 -11.54 -4.89
N ASN A 15 -6.91 -12.52 -5.45
CA ASN A 15 -7.52 -13.58 -6.27
C ASN A 15 -8.48 -14.44 -5.45
N SER A 16 -8.13 -14.72 -4.19
CA SER A 16 -8.99 -15.44 -3.24
C SER A 16 -10.23 -14.61 -2.90
N LEU A 17 -10.05 -13.32 -2.60
CA LEU A 17 -11.16 -12.40 -2.35
C LEU A 17 -12.10 -12.29 -3.57
N ARG A 18 -11.55 -12.18 -4.78
CA ARG A 18 -12.32 -12.20 -6.03
C ARG A 18 -13.15 -13.48 -6.17
N GLY A 19 -12.60 -14.64 -5.81
CA GLY A 19 -13.33 -15.91 -5.78
C GLY A 19 -14.52 -15.86 -4.83
N ILE A 20 -14.31 -15.34 -3.61
CA ILE A 20 -15.36 -15.18 -2.59
C ILE A 20 -16.46 -14.22 -3.07
N ILE A 21 -16.08 -13.09 -3.69
CA ILE A 21 -17.03 -12.10 -4.22
C ILE A 21 -17.90 -12.74 -5.31
N ARG A 22 -17.29 -13.46 -6.26
CA ARG A 22 -18.02 -14.13 -7.35
C ARG A 22 -18.96 -15.22 -6.85
N GLU A 23 -18.53 -15.99 -5.87
CA GLU A 23 -19.38 -17.00 -5.22
C GLU A 23 -20.58 -16.34 -4.53
N SER A 24 -20.34 -15.22 -3.84
CA SER A 24 -21.40 -14.47 -3.15
C SER A 24 -22.41 -13.88 -4.14
N GLU A 25 -21.92 -13.31 -5.25
CA GLU A 25 -22.75 -12.84 -6.35
C GLU A 25 -23.59 -13.97 -6.96
N SER A 26 -22.97 -15.13 -7.23
CA SER A 26 -23.66 -16.29 -7.78
C SER A 26 -24.78 -16.78 -6.87
N ARG A 27 -24.55 -16.83 -5.54
CA ARG A 27 -25.57 -17.25 -4.56
C ARG A 27 -26.73 -16.27 -4.45
N VAL A 28 -26.46 -14.97 -4.55
CA VAL A 28 -27.49 -13.92 -4.55
C VAL A 28 -28.36 -13.98 -5.81
N LEU A 29 -27.76 -14.28 -6.96
CA LEU A 29 -28.47 -14.34 -8.26
C LEU A 29 -29.05 -15.73 -8.59
N SER A 30 -28.85 -16.73 -7.73
CA SER A 30 -29.29 -18.10 -8.00
C SER A 30 -30.82 -18.24 -7.96
N ALA A 31 -31.35 -19.33 -8.53
CA ALA A 31 -32.79 -19.61 -8.53
C ALA A 31 -33.35 -19.84 -7.11
N ASN A 32 -32.51 -20.28 -6.17
CA ASN A 32 -32.82 -20.40 -4.74
C ASN A 32 -31.82 -19.57 -3.94
N PRO A 33 -32.01 -18.24 -3.86
CA PRO A 33 -31.01 -17.36 -3.28
C PRO A 33 -30.70 -17.64 -1.82
N ASP A 34 -29.45 -17.40 -1.45
CA ASP A 34 -29.02 -17.42 -0.05
C ASP A 34 -29.62 -16.21 0.69
N SER A 35 -30.57 -16.49 1.60
CA SER A 35 -31.29 -15.44 2.35
C SER A 35 -30.36 -14.61 3.23
N LEU A 36 -29.31 -15.21 3.80
CA LEU A 36 -28.34 -14.47 4.61
C LEU A 36 -27.61 -13.45 3.73
N LEU A 37 -27.20 -13.83 2.52
CA LEU A 37 -26.51 -12.93 1.61
C LEU A 37 -27.45 -11.84 1.09
N ILE A 38 -28.67 -12.18 0.66
CA ILE A 38 -29.66 -11.22 0.16
C ILE A 38 -30.00 -10.17 1.23
N ASP A 39 -30.31 -10.61 2.44
CA ASP A 39 -30.76 -9.72 3.51
C ASP A 39 -29.61 -8.80 4.00
N ASN A 40 -28.37 -9.15 3.67
CA ASN A 40 -27.17 -8.48 4.17
C ASN A 40 -26.18 -8.04 3.06
N VAL A 41 -26.62 -7.89 1.79
CA VAL A 41 -25.74 -7.53 0.66
C VAL A 41 -24.85 -6.33 0.97
N ASN A 42 -25.44 -5.25 1.52
CA ASN A 42 -24.70 -4.04 1.87
C ASN A 42 -23.58 -4.30 2.91
N PHE A 43 -23.78 -5.22 3.85
CA PHE A 43 -22.73 -5.61 4.80
C PHE A 43 -21.57 -6.33 4.10
N PHE A 44 -21.87 -7.27 3.20
CA PHE A 44 -20.84 -7.99 2.45
C PHE A 44 -20.07 -7.07 1.51
N VAL A 45 -20.75 -6.20 0.77
CA VAL A 45 -20.11 -5.22 -0.12
C VAL A 45 -19.16 -4.30 0.66
N LYS A 46 -19.60 -3.77 1.82
CA LYS A 46 -18.75 -2.99 2.73
C LYS A 46 -17.50 -3.78 3.14
N SER A 47 -17.68 -5.02 3.58
CA SER A 47 -16.61 -5.87 4.08
C SER A 47 -15.57 -6.19 3.00
N TYR A 48 -16.02 -6.46 1.77
CA TYR A 48 -15.13 -6.71 0.64
C TYR A 48 -14.34 -5.46 0.23
N MET A 49 -14.98 -4.30 0.18
CA MET A 49 -14.25 -3.07 -0.17
C MET A 49 -13.24 -2.65 0.91
N ILE A 50 -13.57 -2.86 2.19
CA ILE A 50 -12.59 -2.70 3.28
C ILE A 50 -11.41 -3.63 3.05
N SER A 51 -11.66 -4.90 2.75
CA SER A 51 -10.61 -5.90 2.51
C SER A 51 -9.72 -5.53 1.31
N ILE A 52 -10.30 -5.09 0.19
CA ILE A 52 -9.56 -4.59 -0.99
C ILE A 52 -8.58 -3.48 -0.58
N CYS A 53 -9.04 -2.47 0.16
CA CYS A 53 -8.18 -1.37 0.59
C CYS A 53 -7.12 -1.80 1.60
N THR A 54 -7.47 -2.67 2.56
CA THR A 54 -6.54 -3.17 3.57
C THR A 54 -5.41 -3.97 2.93
N TYR A 55 -5.69 -4.81 1.93
CA TYR A 55 -4.64 -5.55 1.22
C TYR A 55 -3.67 -4.62 0.50
N LEU A 56 -4.15 -3.57 -0.15
CA LEU A 56 -3.29 -2.57 -0.77
C LEU A 56 -2.42 -1.87 0.27
N GLU A 57 -3.02 -1.43 1.37
CA GLU A 57 -2.33 -0.72 2.44
C GLU A 57 -1.20 -1.56 3.04
N SER A 58 -1.49 -2.82 3.39
CA SER A 58 -0.49 -3.75 3.93
C SER A 58 0.62 -4.05 2.91
N PHE A 59 0.28 -4.23 1.63
CA PHE A 59 1.29 -4.39 0.59
C PHE A 59 2.22 -3.17 0.51
N LEU A 60 1.67 -1.95 0.46
CA LEU A 60 2.45 -0.73 0.33
C LEU A 60 3.39 -0.54 1.52
N GLN A 61 2.91 -0.84 2.74
CA GLN A 61 3.69 -0.80 3.97
C GLN A 61 4.82 -1.85 3.96
N ASP A 62 4.52 -3.10 3.60
CA ASP A 62 5.53 -4.16 3.54
C ASP A 62 6.61 -3.85 2.48
N LEU A 63 6.20 -3.37 1.31
CA LEU A 63 7.11 -3.01 0.22
C LEU A 63 8.02 -1.84 0.62
N ALA A 64 7.45 -0.77 1.18
CA ALA A 64 8.20 0.38 1.62
C ALA A 64 9.14 0.03 2.78
N TYR A 65 8.69 -0.75 3.76
CA TYR A 65 9.53 -1.20 4.87
C TYR A 65 10.69 -2.06 4.38
N GLY A 66 10.43 -2.98 3.45
CA GLY A 66 11.47 -3.81 2.83
C GLY A 66 12.51 -2.97 2.11
N TYR A 67 12.08 -2.03 1.26
CA TYR A 67 13.01 -1.22 0.47
C TYR A 67 13.76 -0.19 1.33
N ALA A 68 13.09 0.43 2.30
CA ALA A 68 13.74 1.31 3.26
C ALA A 68 14.81 0.55 4.07
N GLY A 69 14.57 -0.70 4.46
CA GLY A 69 15.57 -1.56 5.09
C GLY A 69 16.83 -1.76 4.23
N GLU A 70 16.68 -1.93 2.92
CA GLU A 70 17.82 -2.02 1.99
C GLU A 70 18.56 -0.69 1.85
N VAL A 71 17.85 0.44 1.85
CA VAL A 71 18.47 1.78 1.90
C VAL A 71 19.25 1.96 3.21
N SER A 72 18.66 1.65 4.36
CA SER A 72 19.30 1.75 5.67
C SER A 72 20.54 0.85 5.75
N ALA A 73 20.49 -0.36 5.20
CA ALA A 73 21.63 -1.27 5.15
C ALA A 73 22.81 -0.68 4.36
N ARG A 74 22.54 -0.03 3.22
CA ARG A 74 23.58 0.64 2.40
C ARG A 74 24.19 1.83 3.12
N VAL A 75 23.37 2.64 3.79
CA VAL A 75 23.86 3.76 4.61
C VAL A 75 24.75 3.24 5.74
N LYS A 76 24.32 2.17 6.42
CA LYS A 76 25.08 1.55 7.50
C LYS A 76 26.41 0.98 7.00
N SER A 77 26.43 0.30 5.85
CA SER A 77 27.66 -0.25 5.28
C SER A 77 28.65 0.80 4.77
N ALA A 78 28.22 2.04 4.58
CA ALA A 78 29.09 3.14 4.16
C ALA A 78 29.89 3.75 5.33
N ASP A 79 29.67 3.31 6.57
CA ASP A 79 30.38 3.73 7.78
C ASP A 79 30.53 5.26 7.91
N LEU A 80 29.47 5.98 7.57
CA LEU A 80 29.50 7.43 7.52
C LEU A 80 29.41 8.04 8.93
N PRO A 81 30.23 9.05 9.27
CA PRO A 81 30.27 9.63 10.61
C PRO A 81 29.01 10.45 10.92
N LEU A 82 28.33 10.13 12.03
CA LEU A 82 27.10 10.80 12.47
C LEU A 82 27.25 12.33 12.57
N ASN A 83 28.34 12.79 13.20
CA ASN A 83 28.55 14.21 13.47
C ASN A 83 28.65 15.06 12.19
N TYR A 84 29.12 14.48 11.08
CA TYR A 84 29.15 15.18 9.79
C TYR A 84 27.75 15.52 9.30
N PHE A 85 26.81 14.58 9.43
CA PHE A 85 25.41 14.81 9.04
C PHE A 85 24.72 15.79 9.98
N ILE A 86 24.96 15.70 11.30
CA ILE A 86 24.41 16.67 12.25
C ILE A 86 24.87 18.10 11.89
N TRP A 87 26.16 18.27 11.61
CA TRP A 87 26.72 19.57 11.21
C TRP A 87 26.10 20.11 9.91
N LYS A 88 25.81 19.25 8.93
CA LYS A 88 25.28 19.67 7.62
C LYS A 88 23.77 19.79 7.55
N MET A 89 23.03 19.00 8.34
CA MET A 89 21.57 18.90 8.25
C MET A 89 20.84 19.69 9.34
N SER A 90 21.51 20.02 10.46
CA SER A 90 20.92 20.82 11.53
C SER A 90 21.68 22.12 11.75
N LYS A 91 20.99 23.26 11.58
CA LYS A 91 21.56 24.59 11.87
C LYS A 91 21.86 24.76 13.36
N ASP A 92 21.04 24.15 14.21
CA ASP A 92 21.18 24.15 15.66
C ASP A 92 21.27 22.70 16.14
N HIS A 93 22.42 22.29 16.67
CA HIS A 93 22.59 20.99 17.30
C HIS A 93 23.18 21.16 18.70
N LYS A 94 22.77 20.31 19.63
CA LYS A 94 23.27 20.34 21.01
C LYS A 94 24.44 19.39 21.12
N GLU A 95 25.37 19.67 22.03
CA GLU A 95 26.53 18.81 22.27
C GLU A 95 26.12 17.36 22.61
N LYS A 96 24.98 17.17 23.29
CA LYS A 96 24.41 15.84 23.60
C LYS A 96 24.00 15.01 22.37
N ASP A 97 23.81 15.67 21.22
CA ASP A 97 23.44 15.03 19.96
C ASP A 97 24.69 14.53 19.21
N LEU A 98 25.86 15.11 19.51
CA LEU A 98 27.16 14.71 18.94
C LEU A 98 27.67 13.44 19.61
N ARG A 99 27.98 12.42 18.81
CA ARG A 99 28.52 11.13 19.28
C ARG A 99 29.54 10.60 18.29
N PHE A 100 30.60 9.98 18.80
CA PHE A 100 31.57 9.26 17.98
C PHE A 100 30.99 7.91 17.54
N SER A 101 30.06 7.95 16.59
CA SER A 101 29.43 6.78 16.01
C SER A 101 29.13 7.01 14.53
N ASN A 102 28.83 5.92 13.81
CA ASN A 102 28.32 6.00 12.45
C ASN A 102 26.83 6.35 12.47
N ILE A 103 26.35 6.92 11.37
CA ILE A 103 24.94 7.25 11.21
C ILE A 103 24.10 5.96 11.10
N ASP A 104 22.99 5.91 11.82
CA ASP A 104 22.00 4.86 11.72
C ASP A 104 20.65 5.47 11.32
N LEU A 105 20.19 5.12 10.13
CA LEU A 105 18.91 5.54 9.56
C LEU A 105 17.94 4.36 9.46
N SER A 106 18.00 3.43 10.42
CA SER A 106 17.03 2.34 10.50
C SER A 106 15.61 2.89 10.63
N VAL A 107 14.69 2.37 9.82
CA VAL A 107 13.27 2.69 9.93
C VAL A 107 12.53 1.61 10.71
N THR A 108 11.54 2.00 11.50
CA THR A 108 10.62 1.09 12.17
C THR A 108 9.38 0.83 11.33
N LYS A 109 8.70 -0.30 11.57
CA LYS A 109 7.41 -0.59 10.94
C LYS A 109 6.37 0.48 11.25
N LYS A 110 6.42 1.05 12.45
CA LYS A 110 5.49 2.10 12.90
C LYS A 110 5.66 3.39 12.08
N GLU A 111 6.89 3.83 11.87
CA GLU A 111 7.15 5.03 11.04
C GLU A 111 6.61 4.85 9.61
N ILE A 112 6.74 3.64 9.05
CA ILE A 112 6.18 3.33 7.74
C ILE A 112 4.64 3.35 7.77
N SER A 113 4.01 2.69 8.75
CA SER A 113 2.54 2.65 8.85
C SER A 113 1.92 4.03 9.10
N ASP A 114 2.60 4.90 9.85
CA ASP A 114 2.13 6.27 10.11
C ASP A 114 2.24 7.14 8.86
N THR A 115 3.19 6.84 7.97
CA THR A 115 3.46 7.61 6.75
C THR A 115 2.61 7.14 5.55
N ILE A 116 2.45 5.83 5.37
CA ILE A 116 1.84 5.19 4.20
C ILE A 116 0.41 4.74 4.48
N SER A 117 -0.47 4.97 3.51
CA SER A 117 -1.85 4.47 3.49
C SER A 117 -2.23 4.03 2.09
N ALA A 118 -3.39 3.39 1.91
CA ALA A 118 -3.92 3.10 0.57
C ALA A 118 -4.21 4.35 -0.30
N ASN A 119 -4.22 5.56 0.28
CA ASN A 119 -4.45 6.80 -0.47
C ASN A 119 -3.29 7.10 -1.45
N PRO A 120 -3.54 7.21 -2.77
CA PRO A 120 -2.47 7.40 -3.77
C PRO A 120 -1.60 8.64 -3.56
N TYR A 121 -2.13 9.77 -3.08
CA TYR A 121 -1.34 10.97 -2.84
C TYR A 121 -0.37 10.80 -1.67
N ARG A 122 -0.82 10.18 -0.58
CA ARG A 122 0.05 9.83 0.54
C ARG A 122 1.13 8.83 0.09
N THR A 123 0.75 7.85 -0.73
CA THR A 123 1.69 6.87 -1.31
C THR A 123 2.77 7.56 -2.16
N ILE A 124 2.40 8.50 -3.03
CA ILE A 124 3.37 9.26 -3.83
C ILE A 124 4.38 9.99 -2.95
N VAL A 125 3.92 10.66 -1.89
CA VAL A 125 4.80 11.40 -0.97
C VAL A 125 5.73 10.45 -0.23
N ALA A 126 5.20 9.34 0.29
CA ALA A 126 6.00 8.38 1.03
C ALA A 126 7.10 7.73 0.17
N PHE A 127 6.76 7.29 -1.04
CA PHE A 127 7.73 6.69 -1.96
C PHE A 127 8.72 7.72 -2.52
N ARG A 128 8.35 9.00 -2.57
CA ARG A 128 9.29 10.09 -2.88
C ARG A 128 10.39 10.20 -1.83
N TYR A 129 10.11 10.00 -0.54
CA TYR A 129 11.16 9.96 0.49
C TYR A 129 12.15 8.81 0.27
N LEU A 130 11.70 7.71 -0.34
CA LEU A 130 12.54 6.57 -0.72
C LEU A 130 13.23 6.75 -2.08
N GLY A 131 13.08 7.92 -2.73
CA GLY A 131 13.65 8.21 -4.03
C GLY A 131 12.98 7.46 -5.20
N VAL A 132 11.75 6.98 -5.03
CA VAL A 132 10.98 6.27 -6.05
C VAL A 132 9.96 7.21 -6.68
N ASN A 133 10.01 7.35 -8.01
CA ASN A 133 9.06 8.16 -8.76
C ASN A 133 7.88 7.32 -9.26
N LEU A 134 6.79 7.26 -8.50
CA LEU A 134 5.59 6.53 -8.94
C LEU A 134 4.88 7.20 -10.12
N LEU A 135 5.07 8.51 -10.31
CA LEU A 135 4.44 9.26 -11.40
C LEU A 135 5.05 8.97 -12.77
N SER A 136 6.19 8.26 -12.85
CA SER A 136 6.71 7.78 -14.13
C SER A 136 6.13 6.43 -14.55
N ALA A 137 5.38 5.73 -13.69
CA ALA A 137 4.75 4.45 -14.02
C ALA A 137 3.39 4.69 -14.71
N PRO A 138 3.20 4.26 -15.98
CA PRO A 138 1.95 4.48 -16.71
C PRO A 138 0.74 3.82 -16.03
N GLU A 139 0.87 2.56 -15.62
CA GLU A 139 -0.20 1.79 -14.99
C GLU A 139 -0.56 2.30 -13.59
N PHE A 140 0.38 2.95 -12.90
CA PHE A 140 0.06 3.66 -11.68
C PHE A 140 -0.82 4.88 -11.97
N ASN A 141 -0.43 5.70 -12.96
CA ASN A 141 -1.14 6.93 -13.28
C ASN A 141 -2.53 6.70 -13.87
N SER A 142 -2.71 5.66 -14.69
CA SER A 142 -4.01 5.35 -15.28
C SER A 142 -5.02 4.86 -14.23
N ASN A 143 -4.55 4.23 -13.15
CA ASN A 143 -5.42 3.64 -12.13
C ASN A 143 -5.55 4.47 -10.85
N LYS A 144 -4.65 5.43 -10.58
CA LYS A 144 -4.62 6.17 -9.31
C LYS A 144 -5.94 6.86 -8.96
N SER A 145 -6.64 7.45 -9.93
CA SER A 145 -7.89 8.17 -9.68
C SER A 145 -9.02 7.23 -9.24
N VAL A 146 -9.06 6.01 -9.80
CA VAL A 146 -10.03 4.98 -9.39
C VAL A 146 -9.70 4.48 -7.99
N VAL A 147 -8.43 4.18 -7.72
CA VAL A 147 -7.98 3.75 -6.38
C VAL A 147 -8.30 4.81 -5.33
N GLU A 148 -8.08 6.08 -5.65
CA GLU A 148 -8.44 7.19 -4.76
C GLU A 148 -9.94 7.24 -4.45
N ALA A 149 -10.79 7.14 -5.46
CA ALA A 149 -12.25 7.13 -5.29
C ALA A 149 -12.70 5.97 -4.40
N VAL A 150 -12.19 4.76 -4.65
CA VAL A 150 -12.50 3.54 -3.87
C VAL A 150 -12.04 3.69 -2.42
N VAL A 151 -10.81 4.18 -2.19
CA VAL A 151 -10.28 4.41 -0.84
C VAL A 151 -11.08 5.47 -0.10
N SER A 152 -11.51 6.54 -0.78
CA SER A 152 -12.33 7.59 -0.19
C SER A 152 -13.71 7.06 0.21
N LYS A 153 -14.35 6.26 -0.66
CA LYS A 153 -15.61 5.59 -0.33
C LYS A 153 -15.45 4.62 0.84
N ARG A 154 -14.35 3.85 0.88
CA ARG A 154 -14.01 2.99 2.04
C ARG A 154 -13.91 3.80 3.33
N ASN A 155 -13.23 4.95 3.30
CA ASN A 155 -13.10 5.81 4.48
C ASN A 155 -14.47 6.29 4.98
N ASN A 156 -15.38 6.67 4.08
CA ASN A 156 -16.74 7.05 4.44
C ASN A 156 -17.53 5.88 5.07
N ILE A 157 -17.36 4.67 4.56
CA ILE A 157 -17.99 3.47 5.16
C ILE A 157 -17.44 3.21 6.56
N VAL A 158 -16.13 3.32 6.76
CA VAL A 158 -15.50 3.03 8.06
C VAL A 158 -15.82 4.12 9.09
N HIS A 159 -15.73 5.40 8.71
CA HIS A 159 -15.86 6.52 9.65
C HIS A 159 -17.29 7.03 9.82
N HIS A 160 -18.14 6.87 8.82
CA HIS A 160 -19.51 7.41 8.82
C HIS A 160 -20.59 6.34 8.64
N ASN A 161 -20.20 5.06 8.62
CA ASN A 161 -21.11 3.93 8.36
C ASN A 161 -21.93 4.11 7.07
N ASP A 162 -21.37 4.82 6.08
CA ASP A 162 -22.04 5.15 4.82
C ASP A 162 -22.53 3.88 4.11
N ARG A 163 -23.61 3.96 3.35
CA ARG A 163 -24.12 2.80 2.58
C ARG A 163 -23.24 2.56 1.34
N ALA A 164 -23.14 1.30 0.94
CA ALA A 164 -22.50 0.87 -0.30
C ALA A 164 -23.53 0.32 -1.30
N ALA A 165 -24.75 0.85 -1.26
CA ALA A 165 -25.84 0.41 -2.12
C ALA A 165 -25.62 0.77 -3.60
N ASP A 166 -24.69 1.70 -3.84
CA ASP A 166 -24.22 2.15 -5.15
C ASP A 166 -23.14 1.23 -5.77
N ILE A 167 -22.72 0.17 -5.07
CA ILE A 167 -21.64 -0.73 -5.50
C ILE A 167 -22.17 -2.15 -5.62
N SER A 168 -21.99 -2.75 -6.80
CA SER A 168 -22.32 -4.15 -7.07
C SER A 168 -21.15 -5.10 -6.78
N PHE A 169 -21.40 -6.41 -6.73
CA PHE A 169 -20.33 -7.40 -6.66
C PHE A 169 -19.41 -7.37 -7.88
N SER A 170 -19.96 -7.18 -9.08
CA SER A 170 -19.18 -6.99 -10.31
C SER A 170 -18.25 -5.77 -10.24
N ASP A 171 -18.67 -4.66 -9.61
CA ASP A 171 -17.80 -3.50 -9.40
C ASP A 171 -16.62 -3.86 -8.49
N LEU A 172 -16.86 -4.60 -7.41
CA LEU A 172 -15.80 -5.06 -6.51
C LEU A 172 -14.79 -5.98 -7.22
N VAL A 173 -15.26 -6.89 -8.09
CA VAL A 173 -14.36 -7.72 -8.92
C VAL A 173 -13.49 -6.85 -9.81
N SER A 174 -14.07 -5.82 -10.42
CA SER A 174 -13.35 -4.87 -11.27
C SER A 174 -12.32 -4.06 -10.47
N TYR A 175 -12.67 -3.66 -9.24
CA TYR A 175 -11.72 -3.01 -8.33
C TYR A 175 -10.57 -3.92 -7.96
N VAL A 176 -10.80 -5.22 -7.72
CA VAL A 176 -9.71 -6.17 -7.46
C VAL A 176 -8.71 -6.18 -8.62
N ASP A 177 -9.18 -6.27 -9.86
CA ASP A 177 -8.29 -6.31 -11.03
C ASP A 177 -7.49 -5.00 -11.18
N ILE A 178 -8.14 -3.86 -10.96
CA ILE A 178 -7.49 -2.53 -10.96
C ILE A 178 -6.42 -2.43 -9.86
N PHE A 179 -6.72 -2.91 -8.64
CA PHE A 179 -5.82 -2.85 -7.51
C PHE A 179 -4.59 -3.75 -7.71
N ILE A 180 -4.75 -4.93 -8.32
CA ILE A 180 -3.61 -5.79 -8.70
C ILE A 180 -2.69 -5.07 -9.68
N VAL A 181 -3.25 -4.44 -10.73
CA VAL A 181 -2.46 -3.70 -11.73
C VAL A 181 -1.73 -2.52 -11.09
N TYR A 182 -2.42 -1.75 -10.26
CA TYR A 182 -1.84 -0.64 -9.51
C TYR A 182 -0.69 -1.10 -8.59
N MET A 183 -0.92 -2.16 -7.82
CA MET A 183 0.06 -2.75 -6.91
C MET A 183 1.34 -3.20 -7.64
N ARG A 184 1.19 -3.91 -8.76
CA ARG A 184 2.30 -4.33 -9.63
C ARG A 184 3.08 -3.14 -10.18
N ALA A 185 2.40 -2.05 -10.54
CA ALA A 185 3.05 -0.84 -11.04
C ALA A 185 3.95 -0.19 -9.96
N VAL A 186 3.48 -0.15 -8.71
CA VAL A 186 4.29 0.33 -7.58
C VAL A 186 5.50 -0.58 -7.35
N TYR A 187 5.31 -1.90 -7.34
CA TYR A 187 6.42 -2.86 -7.22
C TYR A 187 7.48 -2.63 -8.29
N LYS A 188 7.08 -2.56 -9.57
CA LYS A 188 7.99 -2.34 -10.69
C LYS A 188 8.78 -1.03 -10.54
N ALA A 189 8.15 0.04 -10.08
CA ALA A 189 8.84 1.31 -9.86
C ALA A 189 9.92 1.20 -8.76
N VAL A 190 9.62 0.47 -7.68
CA VAL A 190 10.58 0.20 -6.60
C VAL A 190 11.71 -0.72 -7.09
N ASP A 191 11.39 -1.79 -7.81
CA ASP A 191 12.35 -2.74 -8.34
C ASP A 191 13.32 -2.11 -9.35
N SER A 192 12.82 -1.28 -10.26
CA SER A 192 13.67 -0.48 -11.15
C SER A 192 14.62 0.41 -10.36
N LYS A 193 14.13 1.06 -9.29
CA LYS A 193 14.97 1.92 -8.45
C LYS A 193 16.04 1.14 -7.69
N ARG A 194 15.73 -0.07 -7.23
CA ARG A 194 16.69 -0.98 -6.60
C ARG A 194 17.82 -1.36 -7.54
N LYS A 195 17.48 -1.69 -8.79
CA LYS A 195 18.42 -2.09 -9.84
C LYS A 195 19.35 -0.97 -10.28
N GLU A 196 18.89 0.29 -10.28
CA GLU A 196 19.76 1.46 -10.54
C GLU A 196 20.87 1.65 -9.50
N ALA A 197 20.67 1.12 -8.29
CA ALA A 197 21.49 1.42 -7.13
C ALA A 197 22.22 0.19 -6.57
N SER A 198 22.24 -0.89 -7.37
CA SER A 198 23.07 -2.09 -7.22
C SER A 198 24.28 -1.97 -8.14
#